data_AF-A0A6P6FES6-F1
#
_entry.id   AF-A0A6P6FES6-F1
#
_cell.length_a   1.000
_cell.length_b   1.000
_cell.length_c   1.000
_cell.angle_alpha   90.00
_cell.angle_beta   90.00
_cell.angle_gamma   90.00
#
_symmetry.space_group_name_H-M   'P 1'
#
loop_
_entity.id
_entity.type
_entity.pdbx_description
1 polymer ?
#
loop_
_entity_poly.entity_id
_entity_poly.type
_entity_poly.pdbx_seq_one_letter_code
_entity_poly.pdbx_strand_id
1 'polypeptide(L)'
;MKIIWYAFLHLYVFPVCCAIEQQTTSPIIIPTTGTTENLGKTEKDEEQEEEQKEIEAVPMTEQVMDANIKITDVPDVEETTEHWDANWDKNKVIRDVAYYIRAHKFQDYDRRYYKRLEDSPSRLYEEFPKPPLRSLHWEVRRHCEASFVECLKYIESIVKLTALKREDDIVTIMKEQKWNLANNAKQIQAAQKDCLAGQRRDDLTMPPFQGPIERFQWRTTVSYYMCWYTMLGVPELSIFGESCDNHANCRVESDSGNEDPRTDDTIPYACALYSFCPDHCCPMKHIRDMTDCHQSRDNPCYAGNPPAHRECTLNRQENRDFPSLVANQINISCECPDPGYEWSSRFGLCVDVNECARGEHGCSTEDGETCVNLPGGYECVCKFGYVYDPDQRECVFSSDIQQILLGWKEESNVTEKKSVIDTIVKAIARSSDSRD
;
A
#
# COMPACT_ATOMS: atom_id res chain seq x y z
N MET A 1 -4.03 -23.29 61.97
CA MET A 1 -3.29 -22.13 62.50
C MET A 1 -3.67 -20.90 61.66
N LYS A 2 -4.44 -19.96 62.26
CA LYS A 2 -4.78 -18.55 61.87
C LYS A 2 -5.00 -18.26 60.36
N ILE A 3 -6.18 -18.06 59.75
CA ILE A 3 -7.40 -17.22 59.98
C ILE A 3 -7.21 -15.68 59.84
N ILE A 4 -8.08 -15.05 59.00
CA ILE A 4 -8.62 -13.63 58.96
C ILE A 4 -7.88 -12.63 58.01
N TRP A 5 -8.48 -11.70 57.23
CA TRP A 5 -9.74 -11.62 56.42
C TRP A 5 -9.83 -10.28 55.61
N TYR A 6 -10.68 -10.24 54.57
CA TYR A 6 -11.47 -9.13 53.96
C TYR A 6 -10.89 -7.70 53.65
N ALA A 7 -10.88 -7.38 52.34
CA ALA A 7 -11.44 -6.21 51.60
C ALA A 7 -11.81 -4.87 52.28
N PHE A 8 -11.62 -3.74 51.57
CA PHE A 8 -12.62 -2.65 51.45
C PHE A 8 -12.40 -1.73 50.22
N LEU A 9 -13.53 -1.34 49.65
CA LEU A 9 -13.80 -0.48 48.49
C LEU A 9 -14.34 0.88 48.98
N HIS A 10 -14.14 1.98 48.22
CA HIS A 10 -14.97 3.21 48.07
C HIS A 10 -14.08 4.44 47.71
N LEU A 11 -14.18 5.02 46.50
CA LEU A 11 -15.15 6.03 46.00
C LEU A 11 -14.91 7.48 46.51
N TYR A 12 -14.71 8.39 45.56
CA TYR A 12 -15.39 9.69 45.36
C TYR A 12 -14.57 11.00 45.13
N VAL A 13 -14.96 11.67 44.04
CA VAL A 13 -15.26 13.12 43.84
C VAL A 13 -14.13 14.14 43.57
N PHE A 14 -14.27 14.79 42.40
CA PHE A 14 -13.73 16.09 41.96
C PHE A 14 -14.10 17.27 42.89
N PRO A 15 -13.37 18.39 42.83
CA PRO A 15 -14.09 19.58 42.34
C PRO A 15 -13.30 20.48 41.38
N VAL A 16 -14.07 21.10 40.50
CA VAL A 16 -13.76 22.28 39.69
C VAL A 16 -13.70 23.51 40.59
N CYS A 17 -12.74 24.42 40.35
CA CYS A 17 -12.97 25.84 40.56
C CYS A 17 -12.14 26.70 39.60
N CYS A 18 -12.82 27.70 39.05
CA CYS A 18 -12.39 28.68 38.07
C CYS A 18 -12.13 30.01 38.81
N ALA A 19 -11.04 30.71 38.51
CA ALA A 19 -10.95 32.16 38.70
C ALA A 19 -9.84 32.78 37.84
N ILE A 20 -10.18 33.94 37.30
CA ILE A 20 -9.52 34.78 36.30
C ILE A 20 -8.48 35.70 37.00
N GLU A 21 -7.43 36.16 36.29
CA GLU A 21 -7.16 37.59 35.99
C GLU A 21 -5.66 37.96 35.76
N GLN A 22 -5.40 38.46 34.54
CA GLN A 22 -4.52 39.56 34.09
C GLN A 22 -2.96 39.55 34.16
N GLN A 23 -2.38 39.55 32.94
CA GLN A 23 -1.29 40.38 32.37
C GLN A 23 -0.23 41.05 33.28
N THR A 24 1.06 40.93 32.90
CA THR A 24 1.95 42.06 32.53
C THR A 24 3.37 41.63 32.09
N THR A 25 3.73 42.03 30.85
CA THR A 25 5.01 42.58 30.31
C THR A 25 6.40 41.96 30.60
N SER A 26 7.13 41.74 29.48
CA SER A 26 8.53 41.38 29.16
C SER A 26 9.65 42.24 29.82
N PRO A 27 10.95 42.15 29.40
CA PRO A 27 11.86 41.01 29.11
C PRO A 27 13.17 41.10 29.94
N ILE A 28 13.99 40.04 29.99
CA ILE A 28 15.36 40.09 30.56
C ILE A 28 16.40 39.86 29.45
N ILE A 29 17.44 40.69 29.48
CA ILE A 29 18.51 40.89 28.49
C ILE A 29 19.86 40.47 29.14
N ILE A 30 20.63 39.60 28.43
CA ILE A 30 22.13 39.47 28.33
C ILE A 30 22.88 38.87 29.56
N PRO A 31 23.98 38.05 29.42
CA PRO A 31 25.09 38.23 28.49
C PRO A 31 25.71 37.06 27.71
N THR A 32 26.35 37.49 26.63
CA THR A 32 27.38 36.85 25.78
C THR A 32 28.74 36.69 26.49
N THR A 33 29.27 35.47 26.45
CA THR A 33 30.71 35.09 26.39
C THR A 33 30.71 33.65 25.83
N GLY A 34 31.36 33.25 24.74
CA GLY A 34 32.64 33.68 24.23
C GLY A 34 33.72 32.64 24.59
N THR A 35 33.62 31.41 24.09
CA THR A 35 34.76 30.49 23.94
C THR A 35 34.55 29.63 22.70
N THR A 36 35.40 29.90 21.72
CA THR A 36 35.65 29.19 20.47
C THR A 36 36.36 27.86 20.72
N GLU A 37 35.82 26.76 20.22
CA GLU A 37 36.64 25.61 19.78
C GLU A 37 36.35 25.37 18.30
N ASN A 38 37.42 25.48 17.51
CA ASN A 38 37.48 25.24 16.08
C ASN A 38 37.22 23.76 15.79
N LEU A 39 36.17 23.45 15.02
CA LEU A 39 36.13 22.28 14.16
C LEU A 39 36.10 22.80 12.72
N GLY A 40 37.18 22.57 11.98
CA GLY A 40 37.41 23.15 10.66
C GLY A 40 36.30 22.80 9.67
N LYS A 41 35.73 23.83 9.03
CA LYS A 41 34.96 23.70 7.79
C LYS A 41 35.89 23.18 6.70
N THR A 42 35.43 22.20 5.93
CA THR A 42 36.10 21.72 4.73
C THR A 42 35.74 22.63 3.55
N GLU A 43 36.66 22.89 2.62
CA GLU A 43 36.42 23.66 1.39
C GLU A 43 35.23 23.14 0.53
N LYS A 44 34.73 21.93 0.81
CA LYS A 44 33.50 21.37 0.21
C LYS A 44 32.20 21.99 0.71
N ASP A 45 32.20 22.61 1.89
CA ASP A 45 31.00 23.22 2.49
C ASP A 45 30.79 24.66 2.02
N GLU A 46 31.85 25.33 1.53
CA GLU A 46 31.78 26.72 1.02
C GLU A 46 31.28 26.79 -0.43
N GLU A 47 31.59 25.80 -1.28
CA GLU A 47 31.03 25.73 -2.66
C GLU A 47 29.52 25.42 -2.69
N GLN A 48 28.96 24.84 -1.62
CA GLN A 48 27.51 24.63 -1.50
C GLN A 48 26.76 25.88 -1.00
N GLU A 49 27.41 26.78 -0.27
CA GLU A 49 26.83 28.06 0.20
C GLU A 49 26.82 29.14 -0.89
N GLU A 50 27.76 29.12 -1.87
CA GLU A 50 27.81 30.14 -2.93
C GLU A 50 26.71 29.99 -4.01
N GLU A 51 26.29 28.75 -4.34
CA GLU A 51 25.15 28.49 -5.25
C GLU A 51 23.79 28.68 -4.56
N GLN A 52 23.78 28.91 -3.24
CA GLN A 52 22.58 29.06 -2.41
C GLN A 52 21.90 30.42 -2.56
N LYS A 53 22.54 31.36 -3.28
CA LYS A 53 22.10 32.76 -3.38
C LYS A 53 21.13 33.10 -4.51
N GLU A 54 20.76 32.15 -5.38
CA GLU A 54 20.07 32.51 -6.63
C GLU A 54 18.78 31.72 -6.96
N ILE A 55 18.18 31.01 -6.01
CA ILE A 55 16.84 30.43 -6.21
C ILE A 55 16.00 30.66 -4.95
N GLU A 56 15.09 31.62 -5.04
CA GLU A 56 14.17 31.98 -3.95
C GLU A 56 13.15 30.84 -3.73
N ALA A 57 13.04 30.32 -2.51
CA ALA A 57 12.12 29.24 -2.18
C ALA A 57 10.66 29.74 -2.23
N VAL A 58 9.79 29.03 -2.96
CA VAL A 58 8.37 29.41 -3.07
C VAL A 58 7.65 29.13 -1.75
N PRO A 59 6.97 30.12 -1.13
CA PRO A 59 6.32 29.96 0.16
C PRO A 59 5.14 28.97 0.12
N MET A 60 4.91 28.27 1.24
CA MET A 60 3.86 27.26 1.38
C MET A 60 2.52 27.87 1.85
N THR A 61 1.42 27.47 1.18
CA THR A 61 -0.02 27.61 1.54
C THR A 61 -0.78 28.85 1.01
N GLU A 62 -1.59 28.63 -0.03
CA GLU A 62 -2.94 29.19 -0.25
C GLU A 62 -3.15 30.73 -0.34
N GLN A 63 -2.56 31.38 -1.38
CA GLN A 63 -3.12 32.58 -2.01
C GLN A 63 -2.56 32.76 -3.44
N VAL A 64 -3.43 33.22 -4.35
CA VAL A 64 -3.23 33.43 -5.80
C VAL A 64 -3.71 32.27 -6.67
N MET A 65 -5.03 32.25 -6.92
CA MET A 65 -5.50 31.99 -8.28
C MET A 65 -4.95 33.14 -9.13
N ASP A 66 -3.95 32.88 -9.97
CA ASP A 66 -3.67 33.79 -11.07
C ASP A 66 -4.62 33.43 -12.22
N ALA A 67 -5.54 34.32 -12.53
CA ALA A 67 -6.55 34.14 -13.58
C ALA A 67 -5.97 34.25 -15.01
N ASN A 68 -4.64 34.39 -15.16
CA ASN A 68 -4.00 34.68 -16.45
C ASN A 68 -3.05 33.60 -17.00
N ILE A 69 -2.98 32.40 -16.42
CA ILE A 69 -2.42 31.26 -17.15
C ILE A 69 -3.53 30.65 -18.01
N LYS A 70 -3.59 31.07 -19.27
CA LYS A 70 -4.42 30.39 -20.26
C LYS A 70 -3.72 29.12 -20.73
N ILE A 71 -4.09 27.99 -20.14
CA ILE A 71 -3.91 26.65 -20.73
C ILE A 71 -4.92 26.53 -21.88
N THR A 72 -4.69 27.26 -22.98
CA THR A 72 -5.60 27.25 -24.14
C THR A 72 -4.89 26.88 -25.44
N ASP A 73 -3.91 25.97 -25.36
CA ASP A 73 -3.35 25.27 -26.53
C ASP A 73 -3.43 23.75 -26.37
N VAL A 74 -4.39 23.24 -25.57
CA VAL A 74 -4.79 21.83 -25.63
C VAL A 74 -5.98 21.76 -26.59
N PRO A 75 -5.88 21.07 -27.73
CA PRO A 75 -6.99 21.00 -28.67
C PRO A 75 -8.19 20.36 -27.98
N ASP A 76 -9.38 20.80 -28.39
CA ASP A 76 -10.60 20.08 -28.08
C ASP A 76 -10.47 18.64 -28.60
N VAL A 77 -10.92 17.68 -27.78
CA VAL A 77 -10.88 16.26 -28.09
C VAL A 77 -11.84 15.99 -29.26
N GLU A 78 -11.33 16.05 -30.48
CA GLU A 78 -12.00 15.46 -31.64
C GLU A 78 -11.94 13.93 -31.56
N GLU A 79 -12.93 13.27 -32.16
CA GLU A 79 -13.24 11.84 -32.02
C GLU A 79 -12.03 10.91 -31.98
N THR A 80 -12.11 9.94 -31.05
CA THR A 80 -11.14 8.89 -30.76
C THR A 80 -10.68 8.18 -32.03
N THR A 81 -9.45 8.46 -32.45
CA THR A 81 -8.69 7.57 -33.32
C THR A 81 -7.63 6.90 -32.46
N GLU A 82 -7.80 5.60 -32.20
CA GLU A 82 -6.77 4.72 -31.62
C GLU A 82 -5.65 4.48 -32.64
N HIS A 83 -5.05 5.56 -33.16
CA HIS A 83 -3.93 5.48 -34.06
C HIS A 83 -2.67 5.92 -33.32
N TRP A 84 -1.80 4.95 -33.04
CA TRP A 84 -0.44 5.22 -32.64
C TRP A 84 0.26 5.88 -33.83
N ASP A 85 0.73 7.12 -33.68
CA ASP A 85 1.63 7.72 -34.66
C ASP A 85 2.89 6.84 -34.73
N ALA A 86 3.23 6.35 -35.93
CA ALA A 86 4.36 5.44 -36.12
C ALA A 86 5.71 6.05 -35.70
N ASN A 87 5.80 7.38 -35.56
CA ASN A 87 6.97 8.10 -35.06
C ASN A 87 6.97 8.33 -33.55
N TRP A 88 5.93 7.94 -32.81
CA TRP A 88 5.84 8.15 -31.37
C TRP A 88 6.43 6.96 -30.61
N ASP A 89 7.61 7.15 -30.01
CA ASP A 89 8.28 6.12 -29.20
C ASP A 89 7.59 5.97 -27.84
N LYS A 90 6.49 5.20 -27.83
CA LYS A 90 5.70 4.94 -26.62
C LYS A 90 6.51 4.33 -25.47
N ASN A 91 7.51 3.51 -25.78
CA ASN A 91 8.33 2.85 -24.75
C ASN A 91 9.26 3.86 -24.08
N LYS A 92 9.85 4.79 -24.83
CA LYS A 92 10.58 5.93 -24.24
C LYS A 92 9.66 6.75 -23.33
N VAL A 93 8.47 7.08 -23.79
CA VAL A 93 7.51 7.88 -23.01
C VAL A 93 7.13 7.20 -21.70
N ILE A 94 6.78 5.90 -21.75
CA ILE A 94 6.43 5.12 -20.55
C ILE A 94 7.58 5.14 -19.54
N ARG A 95 8.83 5.02 -20.01
CA ARG A 95 10.02 5.03 -19.14
C ARG A 95 10.29 6.39 -18.52
N ASP A 96 10.12 7.48 -19.29
CA ASP A 96 10.28 8.85 -18.80
C ASP A 96 9.20 9.17 -17.74
N VAL A 97 7.94 8.77 -18.00
CA VAL A 97 6.84 8.88 -17.04
C VAL A 97 7.10 8.03 -15.79
N ALA A 98 7.51 6.78 -15.96
CA ALA A 98 7.83 5.88 -14.86
C ALA A 98 8.95 6.42 -13.97
N TYR A 99 10.01 7.00 -14.57
CA TYR A 99 11.08 7.66 -13.84
C TYR A 99 10.55 8.83 -12.99
N TYR A 100 9.74 9.71 -13.58
CA TYR A 100 9.17 10.86 -12.87
C TYR A 100 8.26 10.43 -11.72
N ILE A 101 7.44 9.39 -11.91
CA ILE A 101 6.55 8.87 -10.87
C ILE A 101 7.30 8.06 -9.80
N ARG A 102 8.41 7.39 -10.12
CA ARG A 102 9.27 6.77 -9.10
C ARG A 102 9.84 7.82 -8.14
N ALA A 103 10.24 8.99 -8.64
CA ALA A 103 10.67 10.08 -7.76
C ALA A 103 9.56 10.50 -6.79
N HIS A 104 8.29 10.51 -7.25
CA HIS A 104 7.14 10.71 -6.38
C HIS A 104 6.97 9.59 -5.34
N LYS A 105 6.94 8.34 -5.79
CA LYS A 105 6.73 7.15 -4.95
C LYS A 105 7.79 7.02 -3.84
N PHE A 106 9.06 7.30 -4.15
CA PHE A 106 10.19 7.00 -3.26
C PHE A 106 10.76 8.21 -2.49
N GLN A 107 10.50 9.44 -2.94
CA GLN A 107 11.14 10.64 -2.40
C GLN A 107 10.17 11.75 -1.98
N ASP A 108 8.89 11.67 -2.38
CA ASP A 108 7.91 12.70 -2.08
C ASP A 108 7.17 12.42 -0.76
N TYR A 109 6.37 13.38 -0.32
CA TYR A 109 5.73 13.34 1.00
C TYR A 109 4.41 14.11 0.98
N ASP A 110 3.40 13.58 1.66
CA ASP A 110 2.05 14.17 1.67
C ASP A 110 2.01 15.47 2.49
N ARG A 111 2.10 16.61 1.80
CA ARG A 111 2.12 17.95 2.41
C ARG A 111 0.75 18.46 2.84
N ARG A 112 -0.35 17.70 2.65
CA ARG A 112 -1.73 18.20 2.86
C ARG A 112 -2.07 18.47 4.33
N TYR A 113 -1.40 17.79 5.27
CA TYR A 113 -1.75 17.83 6.70
C TYR A 113 -0.65 18.35 7.61
N TYR A 114 0.54 18.63 7.07
CA TYR A 114 1.72 18.99 7.85
C TYR A 114 2.24 20.37 7.45
N LYS A 115 2.45 21.23 8.46
CA LYS A 115 3.03 22.56 8.27
C LYS A 115 4.56 22.52 8.13
N ARG A 116 5.18 21.47 8.69
CA ARG A 116 6.62 21.24 8.68
C ARG A 116 6.92 19.91 8.03
N LEU A 117 8.03 19.86 7.31
CA LEU A 117 8.50 18.69 6.57
C LEU A 117 8.81 17.51 7.49
N GLU A 118 9.40 17.80 8.65
CA GLU A 118 9.90 16.81 9.59
C GLU A 118 8.77 16.05 10.31
N ASP A 119 7.57 16.63 10.33
CA ASP A 119 6.39 16.06 10.98
C ASP A 119 5.64 15.08 10.06
N SER A 120 5.95 15.05 8.76
CA SER A 120 5.29 14.19 7.77
C SER A 120 6.00 12.84 7.63
N PRO A 121 5.40 11.72 8.05
CA PRO A 121 5.98 10.40 7.80
C PRO A 121 5.94 10.08 6.29
N SER A 122 7.07 9.72 5.69
CA SER A 122 7.12 9.24 4.30
C SER A 122 6.60 7.80 4.24
N ARG A 123 5.35 7.64 3.79
CA ARG A 123 4.67 6.33 3.64
C ARG A 123 4.11 6.07 2.24
N LEU A 124 4.38 6.96 1.28
CA LEU A 124 3.83 6.90 -0.09
C LEU A 124 4.27 5.65 -0.88
N TYR A 125 5.28 4.97 -0.36
CA TYR A 125 5.82 3.75 -0.92
C TYR A 125 4.97 2.51 -0.58
N GLU A 126 4.46 2.45 0.65
CA GLU A 126 3.72 1.30 1.20
C GLU A 126 2.27 1.30 0.69
N GLU A 127 1.69 2.48 0.59
CA GLU A 127 0.28 2.69 0.30
C GLU A 127 0.08 4.03 -0.42
N PHE A 128 -1.03 4.13 -1.15
CA PHE A 128 -1.50 5.43 -1.60
C PHE A 128 -1.87 6.33 -0.41
N PRO A 129 -1.89 7.66 -0.59
CA PRO A 129 -2.12 8.59 0.51
C PRO A 129 -3.37 8.27 1.34
N LYS A 130 -3.24 8.25 2.67
CA LYS A 130 -4.35 8.09 3.62
C LYS A 130 -4.57 9.40 4.41
N PRO A 131 -5.75 10.04 4.31
CA PRO A 131 -6.90 9.67 3.49
C PRO A 131 -6.65 9.89 1.99
N PRO A 132 -7.41 9.21 1.10
CA PRO A 132 -7.26 9.38 -0.35
C PRO A 132 -7.49 10.82 -0.80
N LEU A 133 -7.13 11.12 -2.05
CA LEU A 133 -7.39 12.45 -2.61
C LEU A 133 -8.90 12.74 -2.61
N ARG A 134 -9.31 13.88 -2.04
CA ARG A 134 -10.71 14.33 -2.05
C ARG A 134 -11.23 14.54 -3.47
N SER A 135 -10.37 15.04 -4.34
CA SER A 135 -10.61 15.19 -5.78
C SER A 135 -9.34 14.82 -6.54
N LEU A 136 -9.50 14.12 -7.65
CA LEU A 136 -8.42 13.85 -8.59
C LEU A 136 -8.03 15.14 -9.33
N HIS A 137 -6.79 15.21 -9.81
CA HIS A 137 -6.39 16.28 -10.72
C HIS A 137 -7.25 16.23 -11.98
N TRP A 138 -7.93 17.32 -12.28
CA TRP A 138 -9.02 17.33 -13.26
C TRP A 138 -8.52 17.06 -14.69
N GLU A 139 -7.35 17.59 -15.09
CA GLU A 139 -6.78 17.36 -16.42
C GLU A 139 -6.36 15.89 -16.62
N VAL A 140 -5.58 15.34 -15.67
CA VAL A 140 -5.21 13.91 -15.68
C VAL A 140 -6.46 13.06 -15.79
N ARG A 141 -7.47 13.31 -14.96
CA ARG A 141 -8.75 12.61 -15.01
C ARG A 141 -9.41 12.71 -16.38
N ARG A 142 -9.51 13.92 -16.96
CA ARG A 142 -10.12 14.16 -18.28
C ARG A 142 -9.48 13.31 -19.38
N HIS A 143 -8.15 13.26 -19.43
CA HIS A 143 -7.43 12.52 -20.47
C HIS A 143 -7.36 11.02 -20.20
N CYS A 144 -7.20 10.62 -18.93
CA CYS A 144 -7.08 9.21 -18.55
C CYS A 144 -8.42 8.46 -18.43
N GLU A 145 -9.54 9.15 -18.26
CA GLU A 145 -10.86 8.52 -18.44
C GLU A 145 -11.20 8.29 -19.93
N ALA A 146 -10.56 9.03 -20.85
CA ALA A 146 -10.81 8.89 -22.28
C ALA A 146 -10.16 7.63 -22.88
N SER A 147 -8.84 7.48 -22.74
CA SER A 147 -8.12 6.25 -23.14
C SER A 147 -6.69 6.24 -22.56
N PHE A 148 -6.05 5.07 -22.57
CA PHE A 148 -4.64 4.95 -22.17
C PHE A 148 -3.70 5.81 -23.05
N VAL A 149 -3.98 5.88 -24.36
CA VAL A 149 -3.17 6.64 -25.31
C VAL A 149 -3.25 8.14 -25.01
N GLU A 150 -4.47 8.65 -24.82
CA GLU A 150 -4.68 10.08 -24.51
C GLU A 150 -4.13 10.44 -23.13
N CYS A 151 -4.28 9.53 -22.15
CA CYS A 151 -3.62 9.65 -20.85
C CYS A 151 -2.11 9.84 -21.02
N LEU A 152 -1.47 8.94 -21.77
CA LEU A 152 -0.02 8.91 -21.92
C LEU A 152 0.51 10.14 -22.67
N LYS A 153 -0.18 10.58 -23.74
CA LYS A 153 0.15 11.83 -24.46
C LYS A 153 0.07 13.06 -23.56
N TYR A 154 -1.00 13.18 -22.77
CA TYR A 154 -1.15 14.28 -21.82
C TYR A 154 -0.05 14.24 -20.75
N ILE A 155 0.18 13.10 -20.12
CA ILE A 155 1.21 12.97 -19.08
C ILE A 155 2.59 13.30 -19.67
N GLU A 156 2.92 12.82 -20.87
CA GLU A 156 4.16 13.15 -21.56
C GLU A 156 4.34 14.66 -21.74
N SER A 157 3.29 15.36 -22.17
CA SER A 157 3.32 16.81 -22.41
C SER A 157 3.68 17.59 -21.15
N ILE A 158 3.23 17.12 -19.98
CA ILE A 158 3.55 17.72 -18.69
C ILE A 158 4.95 17.33 -18.23
N VAL A 159 5.31 16.03 -18.28
CA VAL A 159 6.62 15.54 -17.82
C VAL A 159 7.77 16.22 -18.56
N LYS A 160 7.62 16.51 -19.86
CA LYS A 160 8.61 17.25 -20.66
C LYS A 160 8.92 18.66 -20.14
N LEU A 161 7.96 19.29 -19.45
CA LEU A 161 8.10 20.63 -18.88
C LEU A 161 8.75 20.62 -17.49
N THR A 162 8.86 19.45 -16.86
CA THR A 162 9.41 19.34 -15.51
C THR A 162 10.93 19.44 -15.51
N ALA A 163 11.49 19.87 -14.37
CA ALA A 163 12.94 20.01 -14.21
C ALA A 163 13.65 18.67 -13.97
N LEU A 164 12.93 17.64 -13.55
CA LEU A 164 13.46 16.30 -13.28
C LEU A 164 13.19 15.38 -14.49
N LYS A 165 14.27 14.95 -15.15
CA LYS A 165 14.17 14.12 -16.36
C LYS A 165 15.02 12.87 -16.27
N ARG A 166 14.57 11.81 -16.96
CA ARG A 166 15.32 10.55 -17.09
C ARG A 166 16.62 10.71 -17.90
N GLU A 167 16.62 11.59 -18.90
CA GLU A 167 17.80 11.84 -19.75
C GLU A 167 18.99 12.44 -18.97
N ASP A 168 18.71 13.13 -17.87
CA ASP A 168 19.71 13.74 -17.00
C ASP A 168 20.17 12.78 -15.87
N ASP A 169 19.56 11.59 -15.76
CA ASP A 169 19.84 10.63 -14.71
C ASP A 169 21.18 9.91 -14.92
N ILE A 170 21.92 9.73 -13.83
CA ILE A 170 23.29 9.19 -13.87
C ILE A 170 23.29 7.73 -14.34
N VAL A 171 22.34 6.91 -13.86
CA VAL A 171 22.25 5.48 -14.25
C VAL A 171 21.93 5.37 -15.75
N THR A 172 21.04 6.24 -16.23
CA THR A 172 20.69 6.32 -17.65
C THR A 172 21.88 6.75 -18.51
N ILE A 173 22.55 7.85 -18.15
CA ILE A 173 23.73 8.37 -18.86
C ILE A 173 24.86 7.33 -18.88
N MET A 174 25.13 6.68 -17.74
CA MET A 174 26.17 5.65 -17.64
C MET A 174 25.90 4.49 -18.59
N LYS A 175 24.65 4.05 -18.69
CA LYS A 175 24.24 2.97 -19.59
C LYS A 175 24.36 3.37 -21.06
N GLU A 176 23.88 4.55 -21.44
CA GLU A 176 23.92 5.03 -22.82
C GLU A 176 25.35 5.27 -23.32
N GLN A 177 26.19 5.87 -22.46
CA GLN A 177 27.58 6.19 -22.77
C GLN A 177 28.55 5.03 -22.48
N LYS A 178 28.06 3.93 -21.91
CA LYS A 178 28.87 2.77 -21.45
C LYS A 178 29.98 3.19 -20.50
N TRP A 179 29.67 4.10 -19.58
CA TRP A 179 30.59 4.56 -18.54
C TRP A 179 30.56 3.61 -17.35
N ASN A 180 31.74 3.40 -16.75
CA ASN A 180 31.90 2.68 -15.49
C ASN A 180 32.53 3.61 -14.45
N LEU A 181 32.23 3.37 -13.17
CA LEU A 181 32.74 4.16 -12.03
C LEU A 181 34.27 4.28 -12.01
N ALA A 182 34.99 3.22 -12.41
CA ALA A 182 36.46 3.22 -12.40
C ALA A 182 37.10 4.13 -13.47
N ASN A 183 36.45 4.27 -14.64
CA ASN A 183 37.07 4.89 -15.82
C ASN A 183 36.61 6.32 -16.07
N ASN A 184 35.41 6.70 -15.60
CA ASN A 184 34.76 7.97 -15.95
C ASN A 184 34.32 8.77 -14.71
N ALA A 185 35.00 8.59 -13.58
CA ALA A 185 34.61 9.18 -12.30
C ALA A 185 34.32 10.70 -12.36
N LYS A 186 35.10 11.48 -13.12
CA LYS A 186 34.90 12.93 -13.26
C LYS A 186 33.64 13.28 -14.04
N GLN A 187 33.37 12.58 -15.14
CA GLN A 187 32.18 12.77 -15.96
C GLN A 187 30.92 12.34 -15.21
N ILE A 188 31.00 11.22 -14.49
CA ILE A 188 29.93 10.73 -13.61
C ILE A 188 29.65 11.76 -12.52
N GLN A 189 30.69 12.33 -11.90
CA GLN A 189 30.52 13.37 -10.87
C GLN A 189 29.89 14.66 -11.42
N ALA A 190 30.20 15.04 -12.67
CA ALA A 190 29.57 16.19 -13.32
C ALA A 190 28.08 15.93 -13.59
N ALA A 191 27.74 14.78 -14.19
CA ALA A 191 26.35 14.36 -14.40
C ALA A 191 25.58 14.24 -13.08
N GLN A 192 26.24 13.73 -12.03
CA GLN A 192 25.76 13.67 -10.64
C GLN A 192 25.44 15.07 -10.09
N LYS A 193 26.19 16.11 -10.46
CA LYS A 193 25.88 17.49 -10.05
C LYS A 193 24.68 18.03 -10.81
N ASP A 194 24.62 17.79 -12.12
CA ASP A 194 23.56 18.31 -12.99
C ASP A 194 22.19 17.70 -12.66
N CYS A 195 22.13 16.39 -12.43
CA CYS A 195 20.90 15.70 -12.02
C CYS A 195 20.39 16.24 -10.67
N LEU A 196 21.28 16.37 -9.67
CA LEU A 196 20.91 16.94 -8.36
C LEU A 196 20.44 18.40 -8.46
N ALA A 197 20.97 19.18 -9.40
CA ALA A 197 20.47 20.52 -9.66
C ALA A 197 19.06 20.49 -10.29
N GLY A 198 18.79 19.52 -11.19
CA GLY A 198 17.45 19.24 -11.71
C GLY A 198 16.44 18.88 -10.61
N GLN A 199 16.81 17.94 -9.73
CA GLN A 199 16.00 17.54 -8.59
C GLN A 199 15.71 18.70 -7.63
N ARG A 200 16.73 19.50 -7.28
CA ARG A 200 16.55 20.70 -6.45
C ARG A 200 15.59 21.71 -7.09
N ARG A 201 15.65 21.92 -8.41
CA ARG A 201 14.70 22.78 -9.13
C ARG A 201 13.28 22.20 -9.09
N ASP A 202 13.13 20.90 -9.34
CA ASP A 202 11.83 20.21 -9.27
C ASP A 202 11.22 20.30 -7.86
N ASP A 203 12.04 20.39 -6.80
CA ASP A 203 11.57 20.55 -5.42
C ASP A 203 11.31 21.99 -4.98
N LEU A 204 11.92 22.99 -5.63
CA LEU A 204 11.76 24.40 -5.27
C LEU A 204 10.75 25.14 -6.15
N THR A 205 10.89 25.03 -7.47
CA THR A 205 10.11 25.82 -8.44
C THR A 205 8.93 25.04 -9.01
N MET A 206 9.02 23.70 -9.02
CA MET A 206 7.93 22.79 -9.40
C MET A 206 7.21 23.06 -10.74
N PRO A 207 7.82 23.65 -11.80
CA PRO A 207 7.10 23.88 -13.06
C PRO A 207 6.69 22.53 -13.69
N PRO A 208 5.52 22.44 -14.35
CA PRO A 208 4.56 23.51 -14.65
C PRO A 208 3.49 23.74 -13.56
N PHE A 209 3.65 23.16 -12.36
CA PHE A 209 2.63 23.24 -11.31
C PHE A 209 2.67 24.59 -10.58
N GLN A 210 1.50 25.06 -10.14
CA GLN A 210 1.34 26.29 -9.36
C GLN A 210 1.91 26.17 -7.94
N GLY A 211 2.13 24.94 -7.46
CA GLY A 211 2.76 24.71 -6.18
C GLY A 211 2.81 23.24 -5.73
N PRO A 212 3.27 22.99 -4.49
CA PRO A 212 3.50 21.64 -3.99
C PRO A 212 2.25 20.78 -3.88
N ILE A 213 1.11 21.38 -3.54
CA ILE A 213 -0.15 20.64 -3.37
C ILE A 213 -0.66 20.15 -4.73
N GLU A 214 -0.60 21.01 -5.76
CA GLU A 214 -1.02 20.63 -7.11
C GLU A 214 -0.06 19.59 -7.72
N ARG A 215 1.26 19.78 -7.57
CA ARG A 215 2.27 18.78 -7.98
C ARG A 215 1.99 17.42 -7.34
N PHE A 216 1.75 17.41 -6.03
CA PHE A 216 1.41 16.18 -5.29
C PHE A 216 0.10 15.55 -5.81
N GLN A 217 -0.96 16.35 -5.93
CA GLN A 217 -2.25 15.90 -6.44
C GLN A 217 -2.14 15.32 -7.85
N TRP A 218 -1.37 15.97 -8.73
CA TRP A 218 -1.13 15.53 -10.10
C TRP A 218 -0.38 14.18 -10.11
N ARG A 219 0.76 14.09 -9.41
CA ARG A 219 1.59 12.88 -9.36
C ARG A 219 0.85 11.69 -8.76
N THR A 220 0.10 11.91 -7.68
CA THR A 220 -0.74 10.88 -7.07
C THR A 220 -1.87 10.45 -8.02
N THR A 221 -2.52 11.39 -8.72
CA THR A 221 -3.57 11.07 -9.70
C THR A 221 -3.01 10.25 -10.86
N VAL A 222 -1.83 10.61 -11.37
CA VAL A 222 -1.13 9.82 -12.40
C VAL A 222 -0.80 8.42 -11.87
N SER A 223 -0.31 8.31 -10.64
CA SER A 223 0.00 7.02 -10.01
C SER A 223 -1.25 6.14 -9.91
N TYR A 224 -2.42 6.69 -9.54
CA TYR A 224 -3.68 5.96 -9.54
C TYR A 224 -4.03 5.39 -10.92
N TYR A 225 -4.03 6.21 -11.97
CA TYR A 225 -4.40 5.76 -13.31
C TYR A 225 -3.38 4.78 -13.89
N MET A 226 -2.08 5.07 -13.77
CA MET A 226 -1.03 4.21 -14.31
C MET A 226 -0.97 2.87 -13.58
N CYS A 227 -1.17 2.87 -12.26
CA CYS A 227 -1.32 1.63 -11.50
C CYS A 227 -2.58 0.87 -11.93
N TRP A 228 -3.71 1.55 -12.10
CA TRP A 228 -4.95 0.93 -12.57
C TRP A 228 -4.82 0.30 -13.96
N TYR A 229 -4.22 0.99 -14.93
CA TYR A 229 -3.90 0.42 -16.25
C TYR A 229 -2.97 -0.80 -16.15
N THR A 230 -2.03 -0.76 -15.21
CA THR A 230 -1.18 -1.90 -14.88
C THR A 230 -2.04 -3.06 -14.37
N MET A 231 -3.01 -2.85 -13.48
CA MET A 231 -3.93 -3.91 -13.02
C MET A 231 -4.85 -4.44 -14.13
N LEU A 232 -5.31 -3.56 -15.03
CA LEU A 232 -6.13 -3.93 -16.19
C LEU A 232 -5.36 -4.79 -17.20
N GLY A 233 -4.04 -4.65 -17.27
CA GLY A 233 -3.21 -5.38 -18.22
C GLY A 233 -3.16 -4.79 -19.60
N VAL A 234 -2.99 -3.47 -19.64
CA VAL A 234 -2.61 -2.75 -20.85
C VAL A 234 -1.28 -3.31 -21.37
N PRO A 235 -1.23 -3.90 -22.58
CA PRO A 235 -0.05 -4.61 -23.09
C PRO A 235 1.22 -3.77 -23.13
N GLU A 236 1.11 -2.47 -23.38
CA GLU A 236 2.21 -1.51 -23.40
C GLU A 236 2.98 -1.42 -22.08
N LEU A 237 2.33 -1.72 -20.95
CA LEU A 237 2.94 -1.67 -19.62
C LEU A 237 3.56 -3.02 -19.21
N SER A 238 3.52 -4.03 -20.08
CA SER A 238 4.03 -5.37 -19.76
C SER A 238 5.56 -5.41 -19.68
N ILE A 239 6.27 -4.77 -20.59
CA ILE A 239 7.74 -4.78 -20.67
C ILE A 239 8.19 -3.40 -21.13
N PHE A 240 9.13 -2.79 -20.41
CA PHE A 240 9.68 -1.47 -20.75
C PHE A 240 10.83 -1.56 -21.76
N GLY A 241 11.47 -2.72 -21.88
CA GLY A 241 12.63 -2.98 -22.72
C GLY A 241 13.95 -2.55 -22.06
N GLU A 242 13.91 -2.19 -20.78
CA GLU A 242 15.08 -1.96 -19.94
C GLU A 242 14.75 -2.09 -18.46
N SER A 243 15.80 -2.35 -17.67
CA SER A 243 15.71 -2.32 -16.21
C SER A 243 15.21 -0.96 -15.69
N CYS A 244 14.30 -1.04 -14.71
CA CYS A 244 13.76 0.08 -13.96
C CYS A 244 14.42 0.26 -12.58
N ASP A 245 15.60 -0.34 -12.37
CA ASP A 245 16.40 -0.39 -11.13
C ASP A 245 17.01 0.96 -10.70
N ASN A 246 16.14 1.95 -10.50
CA ASN A 246 16.52 3.28 -10.06
C ASN A 246 15.34 3.97 -9.35
N HIS A 247 15.57 4.42 -8.11
CA HIS A 247 14.62 5.23 -7.32
C HIS A 247 14.37 6.66 -7.85
N ALA A 248 14.93 7.02 -9.00
CA ALA A 248 14.88 8.37 -9.60
C ALA A 248 15.38 9.45 -8.62
N ASN A 249 16.49 9.16 -7.95
CA ASN A 249 17.04 9.97 -6.87
C ASN A 249 18.38 10.64 -7.24
N CYS A 250 18.76 10.62 -8.52
CA CYS A 250 20.03 11.15 -9.00
C CYS A 250 21.24 10.59 -8.23
N ARG A 251 21.20 9.33 -7.77
CA ARG A 251 22.32 8.69 -7.06
C ARG A 251 22.64 7.35 -7.68
N VAL A 252 23.91 6.98 -7.58
CA VAL A 252 24.42 5.68 -8.01
C VAL A 252 24.71 4.87 -6.74
N GLU A 253 23.97 3.79 -6.52
CA GLU A 253 24.19 2.87 -5.39
C GLU A 253 25.18 1.74 -5.77
N SER A 254 25.04 1.15 -6.97
CA SER A 254 26.03 0.30 -7.64
C SER A 254 26.24 0.72 -9.11
N ASP A 255 27.27 0.19 -9.81
CA ASP A 255 27.59 0.52 -11.22
C ASP A 255 26.42 0.21 -12.21
N SER A 256 25.30 -0.40 -11.76
CA SER A 256 24.12 -0.72 -12.58
C SER A 256 22.74 -0.35 -12.00
N GLY A 257 22.65 0.25 -10.80
CA GLY A 257 21.36 0.60 -10.18
C GLY A 257 21.34 0.36 -8.67
N ASN A 258 20.16 0.08 -8.12
CA ASN A 258 19.97 -0.25 -6.70
C ASN A 258 19.73 -1.75 -6.41
N GLU A 259 19.90 -2.61 -7.42
CA GLU A 259 19.88 -4.09 -7.40
C GLU A 259 18.62 -4.69 -6.78
N ASP A 260 17.47 -4.05 -7.01
CA ASP A 260 16.19 -4.49 -6.42
C ASP A 260 15.58 -5.65 -7.26
N PRO A 261 15.32 -6.84 -6.66
CA PRO A 261 14.78 -8.00 -7.38
C PRO A 261 13.40 -7.77 -8.02
N ARG A 262 12.65 -6.74 -7.62
CA ARG A 262 11.33 -6.43 -8.19
C ARG A 262 11.41 -5.66 -9.51
N THR A 263 12.61 -5.28 -9.92
CA THR A 263 12.87 -4.46 -11.12
C THR A 263 13.20 -5.29 -12.36
N ASP A 264 12.93 -6.60 -12.30
CA ASP A 264 13.14 -7.53 -13.40
C ASP A 264 12.13 -7.30 -14.54
N ASP A 265 12.57 -6.60 -15.59
CA ASP A 265 11.78 -6.31 -16.79
C ASP A 265 11.45 -7.56 -17.63
N THR A 266 12.03 -8.73 -17.33
CA THR A 266 11.63 -9.99 -17.97
C THR A 266 10.30 -10.51 -17.43
N ILE A 267 9.93 -10.10 -16.22
CA ILE A 267 8.67 -10.45 -15.59
C ILE A 267 7.60 -9.44 -16.06
N PRO A 268 6.51 -9.90 -16.71
CA PRO A 268 5.49 -8.99 -17.20
C PRO A 268 4.93 -8.09 -16.09
N TYR A 269 4.92 -6.79 -16.37
CA TYR A 269 4.40 -5.71 -15.53
C TYR A 269 5.20 -5.43 -14.25
N ALA A 270 6.33 -6.10 -14.00
CA ALA A 270 7.13 -5.88 -12.79
C ALA A 270 7.60 -4.43 -12.68
N CYS A 271 8.17 -3.88 -13.76
CA CYS A 271 8.59 -2.47 -13.77
C CYS A 271 7.44 -1.47 -13.67
N ALA A 272 6.27 -1.80 -14.23
CA ALA A 272 5.08 -0.96 -14.11
C ALA A 272 4.54 -0.96 -12.67
N LEU A 273 4.45 -2.11 -12.02
CA LEU A 273 4.09 -2.24 -10.61
C LEU A 273 5.08 -1.51 -9.71
N TYR A 274 6.38 -1.74 -9.93
CA TYR A 274 7.45 -1.08 -9.18
C TYR A 274 7.40 0.44 -9.31
N SER A 275 7.01 0.96 -10.48
CA SER A 275 7.01 2.41 -10.74
C SER A 275 5.72 3.11 -10.31
N PHE A 276 4.56 2.52 -10.57
CA PHE A 276 3.27 3.20 -10.47
C PHE A 276 2.41 2.77 -9.28
N CYS A 277 2.58 1.54 -8.78
CA CYS A 277 1.75 0.98 -7.73
C CYS A 277 2.44 0.99 -6.37
N PRO A 278 1.71 1.15 -5.25
CA PRO A 278 2.22 0.84 -3.92
C PRO A 278 2.48 -0.67 -3.77
N ASP A 279 3.45 -1.04 -2.95
CA ASP A 279 3.78 -2.44 -2.69
C ASP A 279 3.32 -2.85 -1.28
N HIS A 280 2.12 -3.42 -1.22
CA HIS A 280 1.52 -3.88 0.03
C HIS A 280 2.20 -5.15 0.57
N CYS A 281 2.83 -5.94 -0.29
CA CYS A 281 3.51 -7.18 0.10
C CYS A 281 4.94 -6.91 0.56
N CYS A 282 5.59 -5.89 0.00
CA CYS A 282 6.93 -5.47 0.37
C CYS A 282 7.03 -3.95 0.59
N PRO A 283 6.55 -3.46 1.74
CA PRO A 283 6.65 -2.05 2.16
C PRO A 283 8.07 -1.63 2.58
N MET A 284 9.12 -2.27 2.04
CA MET A 284 10.52 -1.88 2.23
C MET A 284 11.11 -1.17 1.01
N LYS A 285 11.72 0.00 1.21
CA LYS A 285 12.34 0.79 0.14
C LYS A 285 13.56 0.12 -0.50
N HIS A 286 14.42 -0.52 0.29
CA HIS A 286 15.62 -1.20 -0.19
C HIS A 286 15.56 -2.67 0.22
N ILE A 287 15.71 -3.55 -0.76
CA ILE A 287 15.77 -5.00 -0.56
C ILE A 287 16.87 -5.57 -1.44
N ARG A 288 17.53 -6.63 -0.99
CA ARG A 288 18.51 -7.39 -1.80
C ARG A 288 17.96 -8.72 -2.25
N ASP A 289 17.00 -9.24 -1.50
CA ASP A 289 16.33 -10.50 -1.77
C ASP A 289 14.86 -10.42 -1.36
N MET A 290 13.98 -11.17 -2.03
CA MET A 290 12.55 -11.19 -1.70
C MET A 290 12.28 -11.75 -0.30
N THR A 291 13.21 -12.52 0.28
CA THR A 291 13.13 -12.97 1.68
C THR A 291 13.13 -11.81 2.68
N ASP A 292 13.76 -10.68 2.35
CA ASP A 292 13.72 -9.46 3.18
C ASP A 292 12.26 -9.00 3.35
N CYS A 293 11.49 -9.00 2.25
CA CYS A 293 10.06 -8.70 2.26
C CYS A 293 9.27 -9.72 3.07
N HIS A 294 9.46 -11.02 2.78
CA HIS A 294 8.68 -12.08 3.42
C HIS A 294 8.88 -12.16 4.93
N GLN A 295 10.07 -11.78 5.42
CA GLN A 295 10.39 -11.76 6.86
C GLN A 295 10.16 -10.40 7.52
N SER A 296 9.73 -9.38 6.78
CA SER A 296 9.37 -8.09 7.36
C SER A 296 8.13 -8.21 8.23
N ARG A 297 8.11 -7.49 9.36
CA ARG A 297 6.92 -7.40 10.23
C ARG A 297 5.78 -6.64 9.57
N ASP A 298 6.11 -5.81 8.58
CA ASP A 298 5.16 -5.01 7.83
C ASP A 298 4.52 -5.79 6.68
N ASN A 299 5.02 -7.00 6.37
CA ASN A 299 4.35 -7.90 5.43
C ASN A 299 2.99 -8.33 6.03
N PRO A 300 1.87 -8.14 5.32
CA PRO A 300 0.55 -8.54 5.78
C PRO A 300 0.44 -10.02 6.14
N CYS A 301 1.18 -10.89 5.45
CA CYS A 301 1.18 -12.33 5.70
C CYS A 301 2.12 -12.73 6.86
N TYR A 302 2.80 -11.80 7.54
CA TYR A 302 3.77 -12.12 8.59
C TYR A 302 3.13 -12.67 9.86
N ALA A 303 2.01 -12.06 10.28
CA ALA A 303 1.32 -12.41 11.51
C ALA A 303 0.57 -13.74 11.35
N GLY A 304 0.77 -14.68 12.26
CA GLY A 304 0.11 -15.99 12.24
C GLY A 304 0.79 -17.05 11.37
N ASN A 305 1.60 -16.64 10.38
CA ASN A 305 2.31 -17.59 9.51
C ASN A 305 3.74 -17.90 9.97
N PRO A 306 4.17 -19.18 9.88
CA PRO A 306 5.57 -19.53 9.99
C PRO A 306 6.37 -18.98 8.78
N PRO A 307 7.70 -18.83 8.89
CA PRO A 307 8.54 -18.22 7.85
C PRO A 307 8.37 -18.75 6.43
N ALA A 308 7.97 -20.02 6.27
CA ALA A 308 7.78 -20.67 4.97
C ALA A 308 6.47 -20.27 4.26
N HIS A 309 5.46 -19.79 4.99
CA HIS A 309 4.12 -19.45 4.48
C HIS A 309 3.86 -17.93 4.46
N ARG A 310 4.94 -17.12 4.44
CA ARG A 310 4.86 -15.65 4.43
C ARG A 310 4.96 -15.06 3.02
N GLU A 311 4.91 -15.90 1.99
CA GLU A 311 4.90 -15.44 0.62
C GLU A 311 3.64 -14.60 0.38
N CYS A 312 3.84 -13.40 -0.16
CA CYS A 312 2.79 -12.45 -0.46
C CYS A 312 2.91 -12.05 -1.92
N THR A 313 1.84 -12.26 -2.69
CA THR A 313 1.81 -11.82 -4.09
C THR A 313 0.56 -11.01 -4.39
N LEU A 314 0.70 -10.02 -5.27
CA LEU A 314 -0.39 -9.15 -5.69
C LEU A 314 -1.10 -9.76 -6.91
N ASN A 315 -2.38 -10.11 -6.78
CA ASN A 315 -3.17 -10.60 -7.91
C ASN A 315 -3.80 -9.44 -8.69
N ARG A 316 -3.24 -9.11 -9.85
CA ARG A 316 -3.75 -8.02 -10.70
C ARG A 316 -5.19 -8.21 -11.16
N GLN A 317 -5.64 -9.45 -11.38
CA GLN A 317 -6.99 -9.71 -11.90
C GLN A 317 -8.08 -9.37 -10.89
N GLU A 318 -7.76 -9.45 -9.61
CA GLU A 318 -8.66 -9.15 -8.49
C GLU A 318 -8.61 -7.67 -8.07
N ASN A 319 -7.69 -6.89 -8.65
CA ASN A 319 -7.43 -5.48 -8.29
C ASN A 319 -7.76 -4.48 -9.41
N ARG A 320 -8.82 -4.75 -10.18
CA ARG A 320 -9.19 -3.94 -11.35
C ARG A 320 -10.16 -2.79 -11.03
N ASP A 321 -10.68 -2.72 -9.82
CA ASP A 321 -11.60 -1.66 -9.41
C ASP A 321 -10.84 -0.38 -9.00
N PHE A 322 -11.06 0.70 -9.75
CA PHE A 322 -10.33 1.96 -9.55
C PHE A 322 -10.63 2.60 -8.17
N PRO A 323 -11.88 2.72 -7.70
CA PRO A 323 -12.18 3.20 -6.35
C PRO A 323 -11.50 2.39 -5.23
N SER A 324 -11.50 1.06 -5.33
CA SER A 324 -10.84 0.18 -4.35
C SER A 324 -9.34 0.41 -4.32
N LEU A 325 -8.73 0.57 -5.50
CA LEU A 325 -7.30 0.88 -5.63
C LEU A 325 -6.94 2.22 -4.97
N VAL A 326 -7.71 3.28 -5.25
CA VAL A 326 -7.53 4.61 -4.61
C VAL A 326 -7.70 4.54 -3.09
N ALA A 327 -8.57 3.65 -2.60
CA ALA A 327 -8.84 3.47 -1.18
C ALA A 327 -7.86 2.52 -0.46
N ASN A 328 -6.81 2.02 -1.13
CA ASN A 328 -5.91 0.97 -0.62
C ASN A 328 -6.65 -0.32 -0.20
N GLN A 329 -7.74 -0.66 -0.88
CA GLN A 329 -8.46 -1.92 -0.72
C GLN A 329 -7.92 -2.93 -1.74
N ILE A 330 -6.65 -3.33 -1.55
CA ILE A 330 -5.92 -4.19 -2.47
C ILE A 330 -6.02 -5.65 -2.05
N ASN A 331 -6.42 -6.52 -2.98
CA ASN A 331 -6.42 -7.96 -2.76
C ASN A 331 -5.02 -8.53 -2.96
N ILE A 332 -4.46 -9.12 -1.91
CA ILE A 332 -3.18 -9.83 -1.95
C ILE A 332 -3.42 -11.30 -1.64
N SER A 333 -2.52 -12.15 -2.12
CA SER A 333 -2.46 -13.55 -1.72
C SER A 333 -1.65 -13.66 -0.44
N CYS A 334 -2.22 -14.34 0.55
CA CYS A 334 -1.52 -14.90 1.68
C CYS A 334 -2.02 -16.32 1.87
N GLU A 335 -1.12 -17.23 2.20
CA GLU A 335 -1.52 -18.56 2.66
C GLU A 335 -1.97 -18.48 4.12
N CYS A 336 -3.04 -19.22 4.44
CA CYS A 336 -3.49 -19.38 5.80
C CYS A 336 -2.88 -20.66 6.40
N PRO A 337 -2.39 -20.60 7.66
CA PRO A 337 -1.67 -21.71 8.26
C PRO A 337 -2.62 -22.85 8.65
N ASP A 338 -3.85 -22.49 9.03
CA ASP A 338 -4.87 -23.43 9.48
C ASP A 338 -5.79 -23.84 8.31
N PRO A 339 -6.06 -25.14 8.11
CA PRO A 339 -7.01 -25.61 7.10
C PRO A 339 -8.43 -25.12 7.41
N GLY A 340 -9.24 -24.93 6.37
CA GLY A 340 -10.60 -24.38 6.50
C GLY A 340 -10.63 -22.86 6.67
N TYR A 341 -9.49 -22.17 6.56
CA TYR A 341 -9.43 -20.71 6.55
C TYR A 341 -8.97 -20.18 5.18
N GLU A 342 -9.51 -19.04 4.77
CA GLU A 342 -9.11 -18.31 3.57
C GLU A 342 -8.68 -16.88 3.91
N TRP A 343 -7.73 -16.34 3.15
CA TRP A 343 -7.27 -14.98 3.37
C TRP A 343 -8.33 -13.96 2.95
N SER A 344 -8.67 -13.04 3.86
CA SER A 344 -9.54 -11.91 3.55
C SER A 344 -8.76 -10.60 3.51
N SER A 345 -8.51 -10.07 2.32
CA SER A 345 -7.85 -8.77 2.15
C SER A 345 -8.66 -7.59 2.72
N ARG A 346 -9.98 -7.75 2.89
CA ARG A 346 -10.81 -6.75 3.55
C ARG A 346 -10.45 -6.58 5.03
N PHE A 347 -10.17 -7.70 5.70
CA PHE A 347 -9.87 -7.72 7.14
C PHE A 347 -8.37 -7.83 7.43
N GLY A 348 -7.56 -8.13 6.41
CA GLY A 348 -6.12 -8.35 6.56
C GLY A 348 -5.80 -9.55 7.45
N LEU A 349 -6.64 -10.60 7.40
CA LEU A 349 -6.50 -11.79 8.23
C LEU A 349 -7.18 -13.00 7.59
N CYS A 350 -6.77 -14.19 8.03
CA CYS A 350 -7.39 -15.46 7.69
C CYS A 350 -8.76 -15.58 8.37
N VAL A 351 -9.80 -15.73 7.57
CA VAL A 351 -11.18 -15.92 8.02
C VAL A 351 -11.61 -17.35 7.75
N ASP A 352 -12.45 -17.88 8.63
CA ASP A 352 -13.06 -19.19 8.48
C ASP A 352 -13.87 -19.27 7.17
N VAL A 353 -13.65 -20.32 6.39
CA VAL A 353 -14.42 -20.62 5.19
C VAL A 353 -15.76 -21.18 5.64
N ASN A 354 -16.86 -20.56 5.21
CA ASN A 354 -18.18 -21.09 5.52
C ASN A 354 -18.66 -22.05 4.42
N GLU A 355 -18.29 -23.33 4.50
CA GLU A 355 -18.65 -24.31 3.48
C GLU A 355 -20.17 -24.53 3.41
N CYS A 356 -20.88 -24.34 4.53
CA CYS A 356 -22.34 -24.43 4.57
C CYS A 356 -23.02 -23.32 3.77
N ALA A 357 -22.50 -22.08 3.84
CA ALA A 357 -23.02 -20.96 3.07
C ALA A 357 -22.63 -21.04 1.58
N ARG A 358 -21.45 -21.62 1.29
CA ARG A 358 -20.94 -21.80 -0.08
C ARG A 358 -21.52 -23.03 -0.78
N GLY A 359 -22.11 -23.96 -0.04
CA GLY A 359 -22.56 -25.26 -0.57
C GLY A 359 -21.40 -26.18 -0.96
N GLU A 360 -20.21 -25.93 -0.41
CA GLU A 360 -18.97 -26.71 -0.64
C GLU A 360 -18.83 -27.86 0.38
N HIS A 361 -19.93 -28.25 1.02
CA HIS A 361 -19.97 -29.31 2.02
C HIS A 361 -20.36 -30.67 1.43
N GLY A 362 -19.89 -31.75 2.05
CA GLY A 362 -20.19 -33.13 1.67
C GLY A 362 -21.45 -33.73 2.32
N CYS A 363 -22.27 -32.93 3.02
CA CYS A 363 -23.46 -33.43 3.73
C CYS A 363 -24.56 -33.91 2.76
N SER A 364 -25.09 -35.10 3.02
CA SER A 364 -26.19 -35.71 2.28
C SER A 364 -27.53 -35.08 2.66
N THR A 365 -27.96 -34.08 1.89
CA THR A 365 -29.28 -33.44 2.11
C THR A 365 -30.45 -34.40 1.88
N GLU A 366 -30.29 -35.40 1.01
CA GLU A 366 -31.25 -36.47 0.72
C GLU A 366 -31.39 -37.45 1.89
N ASP A 367 -30.28 -37.79 2.57
CA ASP A 367 -30.23 -38.75 3.68
C ASP A 367 -30.58 -38.12 5.04
N GLY A 368 -31.14 -36.91 5.03
CA GLY A 368 -31.60 -36.25 6.25
C GLY A 368 -30.52 -35.50 7.03
N GLU A 369 -29.41 -35.09 6.41
CA GLU A 369 -28.37 -34.27 7.05
C GLU A 369 -28.57 -32.75 6.84
N THR A 370 -27.97 -31.97 7.74
CA THR A 370 -27.86 -30.52 7.72
C THR A 370 -26.41 -30.12 7.98
N CYS A 371 -25.91 -29.11 7.26
CA CYS A 371 -24.57 -28.57 7.46
C CYS A 371 -24.55 -27.55 8.60
N VAL A 372 -23.58 -27.66 9.51
CA VAL A 372 -23.27 -26.66 10.54
C VAL A 372 -21.83 -26.21 10.37
N ASN A 373 -21.64 -24.90 10.21
CA ASN A 373 -20.31 -24.31 10.06
C ASN A 373 -19.60 -24.18 11.41
N LEU A 374 -18.34 -24.57 11.48
CA LEU A 374 -17.49 -24.51 12.66
C LEU A 374 -16.15 -23.84 12.31
N PRO A 375 -15.44 -23.24 13.28
CA PRO A 375 -14.11 -22.70 12.99
C PRO A 375 -13.14 -23.78 12.48
N GLY A 376 -12.64 -23.64 11.25
CA GLY A 376 -11.77 -24.58 10.56
C GLY A 376 -12.48 -25.66 9.73
N GLY A 377 -13.80 -25.59 9.56
CA GLY A 377 -14.53 -26.46 8.64
C GLY A 377 -16.03 -26.60 8.95
N TYR A 378 -16.61 -27.74 8.62
CA TYR A 378 -18.04 -27.97 8.84
C TYR A 378 -18.31 -29.36 9.39
N GLU A 379 -19.47 -29.51 10.02
CA GLU A 379 -19.97 -30.78 10.50
C GLU A 379 -21.36 -31.06 9.92
N CYS A 380 -21.57 -32.31 9.49
CA CYS A 380 -22.87 -32.78 9.03
C CYS A 380 -23.62 -33.39 10.22
N VAL A 381 -24.76 -32.79 10.55
CA VAL A 381 -25.62 -33.22 11.65
C VAL A 381 -26.95 -33.72 11.11
N CYS A 382 -27.46 -34.79 11.70
CA CYS A 382 -28.77 -35.30 11.35
C CYS A 382 -29.87 -34.27 11.69
N LYS A 383 -30.89 -34.19 10.81
CA LYS A 383 -32.08 -33.35 11.01
C LYS A 383 -32.82 -33.74 12.31
N PHE A 384 -33.61 -32.82 12.83
CA PHE A 384 -34.34 -32.96 14.10
C PHE A 384 -35.18 -34.26 14.15
N GLY A 385 -34.82 -35.18 15.06
CA GLY A 385 -35.45 -36.50 15.21
C GLY A 385 -34.77 -37.67 14.49
N TYR A 386 -33.60 -37.45 13.87
CA TYR A 386 -32.78 -38.48 13.24
C TYR A 386 -31.46 -38.69 14.00
N VAL A 387 -30.89 -39.89 13.91
CA VAL A 387 -29.62 -40.32 14.53
C VAL A 387 -28.72 -40.89 13.45
N TYR A 388 -27.41 -40.60 13.52
CA TYR A 388 -26.48 -41.10 12.54
C TYR A 388 -26.20 -42.59 12.77
N ASP A 389 -26.45 -43.43 11.76
CA ASP A 389 -26.11 -44.86 11.80
C ASP A 389 -24.75 -45.07 11.09
N PRO A 390 -23.68 -45.45 11.81
CA PRO A 390 -22.36 -45.65 11.21
C PRO A 390 -22.27 -46.85 10.26
N ASP A 391 -23.14 -47.86 10.41
CA ASP A 391 -23.15 -49.04 9.56
C ASP A 391 -23.80 -48.75 8.20
N GLN A 392 -24.86 -47.94 8.21
CA GLN A 392 -25.59 -47.52 6.99
C GLN A 392 -25.01 -46.23 6.37
N ARG A 393 -24.21 -45.47 7.14
CA ARG A 393 -23.69 -44.14 6.77
C ARG A 393 -24.79 -43.14 6.41
N GLU A 394 -25.96 -43.29 7.03
CA GLU A 394 -27.14 -42.47 6.78
C GLU A 394 -27.78 -42.07 8.12
N CYS A 395 -28.54 -40.97 8.11
CA CYS A 395 -29.32 -40.57 9.28
C CYS A 395 -30.65 -41.35 9.29
N VAL A 396 -30.86 -42.14 10.33
CA VAL A 396 -32.09 -42.91 10.53
C VAL A 396 -33.01 -42.22 11.53
N PHE A 397 -34.31 -42.20 11.23
CA PHE A 397 -35.29 -41.59 12.11
C PHE A 397 -35.39 -42.36 13.43
N SER A 398 -35.32 -41.64 14.57
CA SER A 398 -35.48 -42.21 15.91
C SER A 398 -36.60 -41.50 16.65
N SER A 399 -37.69 -42.24 16.90
CA SER A 399 -38.83 -41.74 17.67
C SER A 399 -38.46 -41.33 19.09
N ASP A 400 -37.46 -41.99 19.68
CA ASP A 400 -37.04 -41.78 21.06
C ASP A 400 -36.32 -40.43 21.21
N ILE A 401 -35.42 -40.11 20.27
CA ILE A 401 -34.71 -38.83 20.20
C ILE A 401 -35.70 -37.69 19.91
N GLN A 402 -36.67 -37.92 19.03
CA GLN A 402 -37.69 -36.92 18.73
C GLN A 402 -38.54 -36.58 19.96
N GLN A 403 -38.92 -37.58 20.77
CA GLN A 403 -39.65 -37.35 22.03
C GLN A 403 -38.82 -36.60 23.08
N ILE A 404 -37.53 -36.92 23.19
CA ILE A 404 -36.60 -36.23 24.11
C ILE A 404 -36.41 -34.77 23.69
N LEU A 405 -36.23 -34.49 22.40
CA LEU A 405 -36.05 -33.13 21.87
C LEU A 405 -37.33 -32.28 21.95
N LEU A 406 -38.51 -32.88 21.77
CA LEU A 406 -39.82 -32.21 21.92
C LEU A 406 -40.27 -32.07 23.38
N GLY A 407 -39.64 -32.80 24.30
CA GLY A 407 -40.06 -32.97 25.70
C GLY A 407 -39.26 -32.18 26.73
N TRP A 408 -38.63 -31.05 26.39
CA TRP A 408 -37.95 -30.20 27.39
C TRP A 408 -38.96 -29.48 28.29
N LYS A 409 -39.47 -30.20 29.30
CA LYS A 409 -39.98 -29.64 30.55
C LYS A 409 -39.34 -30.42 31.71
N GLU A 410 -38.48 -29.72 32.47
CA GLU A 410 -38.16 -29.86 33.92
C GLU A 410 -37.93 -31.29 34.46
N GLU A 411 -36.79 -31.72 35.03
CA GLU A 411 -35.90 -31.18 36.06
C GLU A 411 -34.61 -32.03 36.09
N SER A 412 -33.41 -31.44 36.28
CA SER A 412 -32.26 -32.02 37.02
C SER A 412 -30.95 -31.23 36.81
N ASN A 413 -30.01 -31.47 37.72
CA ASN A 413 -28.88 -30.63 38.12
C ASN A 413 -27.95 -30.14 37.00
N VAL A 414 -27.40 -28.93 37.19
CA VAL A 414 -26.68 -28.16 36.16
C VAL A 414 -25.39 -28.84 35.65
N THR A 415 -24.74 -29.68 36.46
CA THR A 415 -23.49 -30.36 36.09
C THR A 415 -23.67 -31.40 34.98
N GLU A 416 -24.71 -32.23 35.06
CA GLU A 416 -24.97 -33.31 34.09
C GLU A 416 -25.35 -32.77 32.70
N LYS A 417 -25.78 -31.51 32.60
CA LYS A 417 -26.18 -30.87 31.33
C LYS A 417 -25.05 -30.82 30.31
N LYS A 418 -23.79 -30.62 30.72
CA LYS A 418 -22.65 -30.67 29.80
C LYS A 418 -22.41 -32.09 29.27
N SER A 419 -22.68 -33.11 30.07
CA SER A 419 -22.49 -34.52 29.70
C SER A 419 -23.58 -35.03 28.75
N VAL A 420 -24.83 -34.64 28.97
CA VAL A 420 -25.96 -35.07 28.12
C VAL A 420 -25.92 -34.39 26.75
N ILE A 421 -25.60 -33.09 26.70
CA ILE A 421 -25.44 -32.37 25.44
C ILE A 421 -24.29 -32.97 24.62
N ASP A 422 -23.14 -33.25 25.24
CA ASP A 422 -21.99 -33.89 24.57
C ASP A 422 -22.34 -35.30 24.04
N THR A 423 -23.18 -36.05 24.77
CA THR A 423 -23.66 -37.37 24.32
C THR A 423 -24.65 -37.27 23.15
N ILE A 424 -25.54 -36.28 23.17
CA ILE A 424 -26.48 -36.02 22.07
C ILE A 424 -25.71 -35.60 20.82
N VAL A 425 -24.75 -34.67 20.96
CA VAL A 425 -23.90 -34.20 19.85
C VAL A 425 -23.17 -35.38 19.21
N LYS A 426 -22.55 -36.27 20.00
CA LYS A 426 -21.90 -37.49 19.51
C LYS A 426 -22.83 -38.48 18.81
N ALA A 427 -24.13 -38.48 19.13
CA ALA A 427 -25.09 -39.40 18.53
C ALA A 427 -25.69 -38.86 17.22
N ILE A 428 -25.77 -37.54 17.05
CA ILE A 428 -26.40 -36.91 15.87
C ILE A 428 -25.40 -36.41 14.84
N ALA A 429 -24.12 -36.28 15.21
CA ALA A 429 -23.11 -35.70 14.35
C ALA A 429 -22.20 -36.77 13.75
N ARG A 430 -21.86 -36.59 12.47
CA ARG A 430 -20.83 -37.38 11.80
C ARG A 430 -19.53 -36.59 11.84
N SER A 431 -18.61 -36.99 12.74
CA SER A 431 -17.26 -36.42 12.77
C SER A 431 -16.59 -36.61 11.39
N SER A 432 -16.23 -35.50 10.74
CA SER A 432 -15.20 -35.49 9.71
C SER A 432 -13.85 -35.26 10.39
N ASP A 433 -13.27 -36.31 10.96
CA ASP A 433 -11.89 -36.22 11.44
C ASP A 433 -10.92 -36.08 10.26
N SER A 434 -9.90 -35.26 10.52
CA SER A 434 -8.77 -34.83 9.70
C SER A 434 -8.38 -35.74 8.52
N ARG A 435 -8.21 -35.13 7.34
CA ARG A 435 -7.40 -35.73 6.27
C ARG A 435 -5.92 -35.59 6.66
N ASP A 436 -5.23 -36.73 6.74
CA ASP A 436 -3.77 -36.88 6.65
C ASP A 436 -3.17 -36.15 5.44
#